data_AF-A0A430UQ16-F1
#
_entry.id   AF-A0A430UQ16-F1
#
_cell.length_a   1.000
_cell.length_b   1.000
_cell.length_c   1.000
_cell.angle_alpha   90.00
_cell.angle_beta   90.00
_cell.angle_gamma   90.00
#
_symmetry.space_group_name_H-M   'P 1'
#
loop_
_entity.id
_entity.type
_entity.pdbx_description
1 polymer ?
#
loop_
_entity_poly.entity_id
_entity_poly.type
_entity_poly.pdbx_seq_one_letter_code
_entity_poly.pdbx_strand_id
1 'polypeptide(L)'
;MPAPHFPSYRVRGTPADCVALGLHLFGPVDLVLSGINLGSDLGHEIWHSGTVAAAKQGRLFGISAAAFSTPMNGSGPDFAALRPWVERVLENLLRLEKPFLVNINLPHRPKGFLWTRQSVRAYEGVVVEGEDPMGRPLYWFAAKPLKEAEEGTDRWAVEQGFIAATPLRLDLTDEARLQPALAHD
;
A
#
# COMPACT_ATOMS: atom_id res chain seq x y z
N MET A 1 15.81 -5.55 24.56
CA MET A 1 17.06 -5.73 23.80
C MET A 1 17.23 -4.52 22.91
N PRO A 2 18.45 -3.98 22.71
CA PRO A 2 18.67 -2.91 21.75
C PRO A 2 18.30 -3.40 20.34
N ALA A 3 17.82 -2.49 19.50
CA ALA A 3 17.56 -2.81 18.10
C ALA A 3 18.87 -3.26 17.42
N PRO A 4 18.83 -4.27 16.53
CA PRO A 4 20.00 -4.70 15.79
C PRO A 4 20.56 -3.56 14.93
N HIS A 5 21.87 -3.57 14.70
CA HIS A 5 22.53 -2.60 13.84
C HIS A 5 22.24 -2.88 12.36
N PHE A 6 21.85 -1.85 11.61
CA PHE A 6 21.68 -1.88 10.15
C PHE A 6 22.46 -0.72 9.50
N PRO A 7 23.29 -0.97 8.48
CA PRO A 7 23.83 0.09 7.62
C PRO A 7 22.68 0.92 7.04
N SER A 8 22.68 2.23 7.26
CA SER A 8 21.54 3.09 6.93
C SER A 8 21.96 4.49 6.52
N TYR A 9 21.10 5.13 5.72
CA TYR A 9 21.23 6.52 5.30
C TYR A 9 19.92 7.26 5.52
N ARG A 10 20.03 8.56 5.79
CA ARG A 10 18.90 9.50 5.74
C ARG A 10 19.01 10.30 4.46
N VAL A 11 17.99 10.20 3.61
CA VAL A 11 17.95 10.85 2.30
C VAL A 11 17.04 12.07 2.36
N ARG A 12 17.49 13.21 1.83
CA ARG A 12 16.63 14.40 1.65
C ARG A 12 15.94 14.33 0.28
N GLY A 13 15.04 13.36 0.14
CA GLY A 13 14.33 13.08 -1.11
C GLY A 13 13.08 12.26 -0.86
N THR A 14 12.47 11.77 -1.94
CA THR A 14 11.28 10.93 -1.92
C THR A 14 11.61 9.47 -1.53
N PRO A 15 10.60 8.65 -1.18
CA PRO A 15 10.80 7.22 -1.00
C PRO A 15 11.39 6.51 -2.24
N ALA A 16 11.10 7.00 -3.45
CA ALA A 16 11.69 6.48 -4.68
C ALA A 16 13.18 6.85 -4.80
N ASP A 17 13.59 8.04 -4.37
CA ASP A 17 15.00 8.45 -4.32
C ASP A 17 15.78 7.58 -3.33
N CYS A 18 15.19 7.20 -2.20
CA CYS A 18 15.79 6.24 -1.26
C CYS A 18 16.09 4.90 -1.92
N VAL A 19 15.19 4.40 -2.77
CA VAL A 19 15.40 3.15 -3.52
C VAL A 19 16.54 3.34 -4.51
N ALA A 20 16.49 4.36 -5.37
CA ALA A 20 17.52 4.60 -6.37
C ALA A 20 18.92 4.74 -5.74
N LEU A 21 19.06 5.52 -4.66
CA LEU A 21 20.31 5.68 -3.94
C LEU A 21 20.74 4.38 -3.24
N GLY A 22 19.80 3.64 -2.65
CA GLY A 22 20.08 2.36 -2.00
C GLY A 22 20.64 1.32 -2.96
N LEU A 23 20.09 1.22 -4.17
CA LEU A 23 20.62 0.34 -5.22
C LEU A 23 22.06 0.71 -5.62
N HIS A 24 22.40 2.00 -5.60
CA HIS A 24 23.74 2.47 -5.91
C HIS A 24 24.73 2.19 -4.76
N LEU A 25 24.36 2.49 -3.52
CA LEU A 25 25.27 2.39 -2.36
C LEU A 25 25.44 0.97 -1.83
N PHE A 26 24.40 0.13 -1.96
CA PHE A 26 24.34 -1.22 -1.38
C PHE A 26 24.20 -2.31 -2.44
N GLY A 27 24.33 -1.96 -3.72
CA GLY A 27 24.19 -2.92 -4.82
C GLY A 27 25.23 -4.06 -4.77
N PRO A 28 24.85 -5.27 -5.21
CA PRO A 28 23.54 -5.67 -5.75
C PRO A 28 22.45 -5.85 -4.67
N VAL A 29 21.19 -5.58 -5.03
CA VAL A 29 20.02 -5.71 -4.13
C VAL A 29 18.97 -6.62 -4.78
N ASP A 30 18.48 -7.62 -4.04
CA ASP A 30 17.55 -8.64 -4.56
C ASP A 30 16.06 -8.40 -4.22
N LEU A 31 15.79 -7.51 -3.26
CA LEU A 31 14.44 -7.27 -2.74
C LEU A 31 14.33 -5.85 -2.18
N VAL A 32 13.26 -5.14 -2.53
CA VAL A 32 12.91 -3.84 -1.95
C VAL A 32 11.68 -3.99 -1.05
N LEU A 33 11.84 -3.72 0.24
CA LEU A 33 10.74 -3.67 1.20
C LEU A 33 10.51 -2.22 1.62
N SER A 34 9.27 -1.74 1.52
CA SER A 34 8.89 -0.41 1.98
C SER A 34 7.84 -0.52 3.09
N GLY A 35 8.05 0.18 4.20
CA GLY A 35 7.17 0.15 5.37
C GLY A 35 7.90 -0.13 6.68
N ILE A 36 7.21 -0.51 7.76
CA ILE A 36 5.74 -0.65 7.84
C ILE A 36 5.12 0.74 8.02
N ASN A 37 4.25 1.13 7.08
CA ASN A 37 3.54 2.42 7.11
C ASN A 37 2.61 2.52 8.32
N LEU A 38 2.56 3.72 8.93
CA LEU A 38 1.65 4.06 10.02
C LEU A 38 0.35 4.65 9.45
N GLY A 39 -0.50 3.79 8.92
CA GLY A 39 -1.67 4.13 8.12
C GLY A 39 -1.91 3.02 7.10
N SER A 40 -3.17 2.80 6.72
CA SER A 40 -3.51 1.83 5.68
C SER A 40 -3.14 2.35 4.30
N ASP A 41 -2.91 1.42 3.38
CA ASP A 41 -2.82 1.70 1.94
C ASP A 41 -3.76 0.71 1.21
N LEU A 42 -5.06 0.95 1.31
CA LEU A 42 -6.13 0.04 0.86
C LEU A 42 -6.96 0.62 -0.29
N GLY A 43 -7.26 -0.20 -1.29
CA GLY A 43 -8.11 0.20 -2.41
C GLY A 43 -7.53 1.39 -3.16
N HIS A 44 -8.29 2.48 -3.31
CA HIS A 44 -7.83 3.67 -4.04
C HIS A 44 -6.63 4.38 -3.39
N GLU A 45 -6.37 4.17 -2.09
CA GLU A 45 -5.24 4.78 -1.37
C GLU A 45 -3.87 4.37 -1.97
N ILE A 46 -3.81 3.18 -2.58
CA ILE A 46 -2.61 2.62 -3.24
C ILE A 46 -2.04 3.60 -4.28
N TRP A 47 -2.90 4.33 -4.99
CA TRP A 47 -2.50 5.26 -6.05
C TRP A 47 -1.66 6.45 -5.57
N HIS A 48 -1.84 6.84 -4.31
CA HIS A 48 -1.20 8.02 -3.72
C HIS A 48 -0.16 7.66 -2.67
N SER A 49 0.05 6.37 -2.42
CA SER A 49 0.91 5.89 -1.35
C SER A 49 2.39 6.07 -1.67
N GLY A 50 3.10 6.81 -0.81
CA GLY A 50 4.56 6.90 -0.84
C GLY A 50 5.25 5.56 -0.54
N THR A 51 4.65 4.74 0.32
CA THR A 51 5.13 3.38 0.66
C THR A 51 5.06 2.47 -0.56
N VAL A 52 3.91 2.44 -1.24
CA VAL A 52 3.76 1.69 -2.49
C VAL A 52 4.65 2.27 -3.59
N ALA A 53 4.85 3.59 -3.65
CA ALA A 53 5.73 4.22 -4.64
C ALA A 53 7.19 3.72 -4.54
N ALA A 54 7.73 3.52 -3.34
CA ALA A 54 9.06 2.93 -3.17
C ALA A 54 9.12 1.47 -3.65
N ALA A 55 8.15 0.64 -3.29
CA ALA A 55 8.08 -0.74 -3.77
C ALA A 55 7.96 -0.79 -5.31
N LYS A 56 7.08 0.05 -5.86
CA LYS A 56 6.92 0.23 -7.31
C LYS A 56 8.23 0.63 -7.99
N GLN A 57 9.01 1.54 -7.38
CA GLN A 57 10.31 1.95 -7.91
C GLN A 57 11.30 0.78 -7.97
N GLY A 58 11.35 -0.07 -6.94
CA GLY A 58 12.14 -1.30 -6.98
C GLY A 58 11.71 -2.22 -8.13
N ARG A 59 10.39 -2.39 -8.33
CA ARG A 59 9.85 -3.19 -9.42
C ARG A 59 10.17 -2.64 -10.81
N LEU A 60 10.19 -1.31 -10.97
CA LEU A 60 10.60 -0.64 -12.20
C LEU A 60 12.09 -0.87 -12.52
N PHE A 61 12.93 -1.04 -11.50
CA PHE A 61 14.33 -1.46 -11.65
C PHE A 61 14.51 -2.98 -11.83
N GLY A 62 13.43 -3.74 -12.01
CA GLY A 62 13.48 -5.19 -12.25
C GLY A 62 13.62 -6.06 -10.99
N ILE A 63 13.52 -5.45 -9.79
CA ILE A 63 13.72 -6.14 -8.51
C ILE A 63 12.35 -6.53 -7.91
N SER A 64 12.30 -7.64 -7.17
CA SER A 64 11.09 -7.98 -6.42
C SER A 64 10.83 -6.93 -5.34
N ALA A 65 9.58 -6.58 -5.10
CA ALA A 65 9.26 -5.54 -4.14
C ALA A 65 7.94 -5.76 -3.40
N ALA A 66 7.89 -5.28 -2.16
CA ALA A 66 6.67 -5.31 -1.36
C ALA A 66 6.52 -4.07 -0.48
N ALA A 67 5.29 -3.58 -0.38
CA ALA A 67 4.89 -2.49 0.50
C ALA A 67 4.14 -3.06 1.70
N PHE A 68 4.40 -2.56 2.90
CA PHE A 68 3.78 -3.01 4.14
C PHE A 68 3.16 -1.83 4.87
N SER A 69 1.92 -1.99 5.29
CA SER A 69 1.12 -0.95 5.93
C SER A 69 0.27 -1.53 7.05
N THR A 70 -0.02 -0.73 8.07
CA THR A 70 -0.91 -1.14 9.17
C THR A 70 -1.79 0.05 9.58
N PRO A 71 -3.10 -0.15 9.80
CA PRO A 71 -3.99 0.94 10.16
C PRO A 71 -3.57 1.58 11.50
N MET A 72 -3.97 2.83 11.69
CA MET A 72 -3.83 3.57 12.93
C MET A 72 -5.21 3.71 13.56
N ASN A 73 -5.41 3.28 14.82
CA ASN A 73 -6.70 3.35 15.51
C ASN A 73 -6.64 4.20 16.80
N GLY A 74 -5.94 5.33 16.75
CA GLY A 74 -5.75 6.24 17.89
C GLY A 74 -4.57 5.88 18.80
N SER A 75 -4.12 4.62 18.77
CA SER A 75 -2.82 4.19 19.28
C SER A 75 -1.95 3.62 18.15
N GLY A 76 -0.62 3.65 18.34
CA GLY A 76 0.32 3.07 17.39
C GLY A 76 0.24 1.53 17.36
N PRO A 77 0.67 0.89 16.27
CA PRO A 77 0.69 -0.56 16.16
C PRO A 77 1.68 -1.21 17.13
N ASP A 78 1.33 -2.39 17.66
CA ASP A 78 2.26 -3.22 18.43
C ASP A 78 3.10 -4.08 17.46
N PHE A 79 4.27 -3.57 17.09
CA PHE A 79 5.19 -4.29 16.21
C PHE A 79 5.73 -5.59 16.81
N ALA A 80 5.79 -5.73 18.13
CA ALA A 80 6.20 -6.98 18.75
C ALA A 80 5.14 -8.07 18.53
N ALA A 81 3.85 -7.70 18.65
CA ALA A 81 2.74 -8.60 18.35
C ALA A 81 2.60 -8.90 16.84
N LEU A 82 2.96 -7.95 15.96
CA LEU A 82 2.93 -8.14 14.51
C LEU A 82 4.12 -8.96 13.98
N ARG A 83 5.22 -9.08 14.73
CA ARG A 83 6.45 -9.73 14.26
C ARG A 83 6.23 -11.13 13.66
N PRO A 84 5.54 -12.09 14.33
CA PRO A 84 5.36 -13.43 13.76
C PRO A 84 4.57 -13.42 12.44
N TRP A 85 3.66 -12.45 12.30
CA TRP A 85 2.87 -12.27 11.10
C TRP A 85 3.69 -11.69 9.95
N VAL A 86 4.56 -10.72 10.22
CA VAL A 86 5.49 -10.16 9.24
C VAL A 86 6.45 -11.25 8.76
N GLU A 87 7.00 -12.07 9.66
CA GLU A 87 7.86 -13.22 9.30
C GLU A 87 7.12 -14.20 8.37
N ARG A 88 5.89 -14.58 8.72
CA ARG A 88 5.04 -15.44 7.88
C ARG A 88 4.74 -14.82 6.51
N VAL A 89 4.50 -13.51 6.43
CA VAL A 89 4.28 -12.82 5.15
C VAL A 89 5.53 -12.87 4.30
N LEU A 90 6.70 -12.55 4.86
CA LEU A 90 7.98 -12.57 4.15
C LEU A 90 8.30 -13.96 3.60
N GLU A 91 8.07 -15.02 4.38
CA GLU A 91 8.23 -16.39 3.89
C GLU A 91 7.33 -16.70 2.69
N ASN A 92 6.08 -16.24 2.68
CA ASN A 92 5.18 -16.45 1.55
C ASN A 92 5.62 -15.64 0.32
N LEU A 93 6.07 -14.40 0.50
CA LEU A 93 6.59 -13.58 -0.59
C LEU A 93 7.83 -14.21 -1.23
N LEU A 94 8.74 -14.75 -0.42
CA LEU A 94 9.97 -15.38 -0.92
C LEU A 94 9.74 -16.67 -1.72
N ARG A 95 8.55 -17.28 -1.62
CA ARG A 95 8.15 -18.45 -2.43
C ARG A 95 7.55 -18.08 -3.78
N LEU A 96 7.22 -16.81 -4.02
CA LEU A 96 6.69 -16.37 -5.30
C LEU A 96 7.73 -16.44 -6.40
N GLU A 97 7.27 -16.64 -7.63
CA GLU A 97 8.08 -16.38 -8.81
C GLU A 97 8.51 -14.91 -8.83
N LYS A 98 9.80 -14.67 -9.08
CA LYS A 98 10.39 -13.34 -9.13
C LYS A 98 10.49 -12.86 -10.59
N PRO A 99 10.31 -11.55 -10.87
CA PRO A 99 10.08 -10.47 -9.91
C PRO A 99 8.60 -10.21 -9.60
N PHE A 100 8.25 -10.09 -8.32
CA PHE A 100 6.89 -9.75 -7.86
C PHE A 100 6.77 -8.29 -7.39
N LEU A 101 5.53 -7.78 -7.34
CA LEU A 101 5.17 -6.53 -6.66
C LEU A 101 3.88 -6.76 -5.85
N VAL A 102 3.96 -6.64 -4.52
CA VAL A 102 2.83 -6.93 -3.63
C VAL A 102 2.61 -5.81 -2.62
N ASN A 103 1.36 -5.38 -2.45
CA ASN A 103 0.93 -4.48 -1.38
C ASN A 103 0.34 -5.29 -0.23
N ILE A 104 0.88 -5.13 0.98
CA ILE A 104 0.47 -5.85 2.18
C ILE A 104 -0.11 -4.87 3.21
N ASN A 105 -1.31 -5.16 3.69
CA ASN A 105 -1.90 -4.48 4.84
C ASN A 105 -2.10 -5.47 5.99
N LEU A 106 -1.54 -5.16 7.17
CA LEU A 106 -1.66 -5.96 8.39
C LEU A 106 -2.66 -5.28 9.34
N PRO A 107 -3.77 -5.94 9.72
CA PRO A 107 -4.63 -5.44 10.81
C PRO A 107 -3.88 -5.54 12.15
N HIS A 108 -4.33 -4.80 13.18
CA HIS A 108 -3.68 -4.77 14.48
C HIS A 108 -3.53 -6.13 15.16
N ARG A 109 -4.52 -7.01 14.96
CA ARG A 109 -4.54 -8.37 15.51
C ARG A 109 -4.89 -9.33 14.39
N PRO A 110 -3.91 -9.71 13.55
CA PRO A 110 -4.18 -10.61 12.46
C PRO A 110 -4.67 -11.96 12.97
N LYS A 111 -5.69 -12.51 12.30
CA LYS A 111 -6.22 -13.86 12.56
C LYS A 111 -5.92 -14.84 11.42
N GLY A 112 -5.35 -14.35 10.33
CA GLY A 112 -4.98 -15.14 9.16
C GLY A 112 -4.41 -14.29 8.03
N PHE A 113 -4.23 -14.90 6.87
CA PHE A 113 -3.61 -14.30 5.69
C PHE A 113 -4.44 -14.66 4.46
N LEU A 114 -4.68 -13.67 3.58
CA LEU A 114 -5.39 -13.84 2.33
C LEU A 114 -4.66 -13.13 1.19
N TRP A 115 -4.61 -13.81 0.03
CA TRP A 115 -4.38 -13.13 -1.24
C TRP A 115 -5.66 -12.40 -1.66
N THR A 116 -5.53 -11.14 -2.05
CA THR A 116 -6.67 -10.25 -2.28
C THR A 116 -6.55 -9.52 -3.61
N ARG A 117 -7.69 -9.03 -4.12
CA ARG A 117 -7.73 -7.99 -5.17
C ARG A 117 -7.86 -6.61 -4.54
N GLN A 118 -7.45 -5.57 -5.26
CA GLN A 118 -7.67 -4.19 -4.84
C GLN A 118 -9.17 -3.89 -4.73
N SER A 119 -9.61 -3.27 -3.63
CA SER A 119 -10.97 -2.75 -3.50
C SER A 119 -11.17 -1.55 -4.43
N VAL A 120 -12.08 -1.66 -5.39
CA VAL A 120 -12.45 -0.59 -6.32
C VAL A 120 -13.92 -0.26 -6.11
N ARG A 121 -14.21 0.95 -5.63
CA ARG A 121 -15.57 1.41 -5.32
C ARG A 121 -15.81 2.79 -5.91
N ALA A 122 -17.06 3.07 -6.25
CA ALA A 122 -17.51 4.43 -6.52
C ALA A 122 -17.68 5.21 -5.21
N TYR A 123 -17.41 6.51 -5.26
CA TYR A 123 -17.47 7.40 -4.10
C TYR A 123 -18.40 8.58 -4.38
N GLU A 124 -19.13 9.00 -3.35
CA GLU A 124 -19.86 10.27 -3.31
C GLU A 124 -18.92 11.37 -2.83
N GLY A 125 -18.78 12.44 -3.62
CA GLY A 125 -18.00 13.62 -3.28
C GLY A 125 -18.75 14.51 -2.30
N VAL A 126 -18.63 14.23 -1.01
CA VAL A 126 -19.26 15.05 0.04
C VAL A 126 -18.34 16.19 0.43
N VAL A 127 -18.84 17.43 0.31
CA VAL A 127 -18.19 18.65 0.77
C VAL A 127 -19.02 19.26 1.90
N VAL A 128 -18.38 19.51 3.05
CA VAL A 128 -19.02 20.12 4.22
C VAL A 128 -18.44 21.51 4.42
N GLU A 129 -19.27 22.52 4.29
CA GLU A 129 -18.90 23.91 4.55
C GLU A 129 -18.75 24.17 6.05
N GLY A 130 -17.86 25.09 6.40
CA GLY A 130 -17.70 25.56 7.78
C GLY A 130 -16.93 26.87 7.83
N GLU A 131 -16.63 27.30 9.06
CA GLU A 131 -15.83 28.49 9.31
C GLU A 131 -14.72 28.16 10.32
N ASP A 132 -13.59 28.85 10.21
CA ASP A 132 -12.55 28.79 11.22
C ASP A 132 -12.89 29.70 12.44
N PRO A 133 -12.09 29.67 13.52
CA PRO A 133 -12.34 30.52 14.69
C PRO A 133 -12.32 32.04 14.43
N MET A 134 -11.90 32.47 13.24
CA MET A 134 -11.88 33.88 12.80
C MET A 134 -13.03 34.21 11.83
N GLY A 135 -13.95 33.27 11.57
CA GLY A 135 -15.07 33.44 10.63
C GLY A 135 -14.67 33.33 9.15
N ARG A 136 -13.48 32.80 8.83
CA ARG A 136 -13.07 32.58 7.43
C ARG A 136 -13.69 31.27 6.91
N PRO A 137 -14.25 31.25 5.68
CA PRO A 137 -14.88 30.06 5.14
C PRO A 137 -13.85 28.93 4.92
N LEU A 138 -14.26 27.71 5.23
CA LEU A 138 -13.51 26.48 4.99
C LEU A 138 -14.42 25.39 4.43
N TYR A 139 -13.81 24.37 3.81
CA TYR A 139 -14.51 23.26 3.20
C TYR A 139 -13.81 21.96 3.59
N TRP A 140 -14.56 21.02 4.18
CA TRP A 140 -14.08 19.68 4.48
C TRP A 140 -14.49 18.71 3.38
N PHE A 141 -13.53 17.96 2.85
CA PHE A 141 -13.78 16.91 1.87
C PHE A 141 -13.91 15.57 2.58
N ALA A 142 -15.11 14.98 2.55
CA ALA A 142 -15.47 13.78 3.30
C ALA A 142 -16.05 12.71 2.36
N ALA A 143 -15.29 12.34 1.32
CA ALA A 143 -15.74 11.38 0.32
C ALA A 143 -16.20 10.06 0.97
N LYS A 144 -17.40 9.58 0.60
CA LYS A 144 -17.99 8.36 1.17
C LYS A 144 -18.12 7.27 0.10
N PRO A 145 -17.76 6.02 0.40
CA PRO A 145 -17.98 4.93 -0.55
C PRO A 145 -19.49 4.67 -0.71
N LEU A 146 -19.94 4.41 -1.93
CA LEU A 146 -21.36 4.11 -2.22
C LEU A 146 -21.80 2.71 -1.78
N LYS A 147 -20.84 1.81 -1.57
CA LYS A 147 -21.06 0.41 -1.20
C LYS A 147 -20.02 -0.07 -0.21
N GLU A 148 -20.36 -1.11 0.52
CA GLU A 148 -19.42 -1.86 1.35
C GLU A 148 -18.31 -2.49 0.52
N ALA A 149 -17.20 -2.84 1.17
CA ALA A 149 -16.12 -3.56 0.52
C ALA A 149 -16.55 -4.99 0.17
N GLU A 150 -16.34 -5.39 -1.08
CA GLU A 150 -16.68 -6.74 -1.54
C GLU A 150 -15.75 -7.80 -0.93
N GLU A 151 -16.27 -9.01 -0.73
CA GLU A 151 -15.48 -10.16 -0.29
C GLU A 151 -14.31 -10.46 -1.24
N GLY A 152 -13.17 -10.81 -0.66
CA GLY A 152 -11.92 -11.05 -1.37
C GLY A 152 -11.15 -9.77 -1.77
N THR A 153 -11.66 -8.58 -1.42
CA THR A 153 -10.89 -7.33 -1.55
C THR A 153 -9.95 -7.11 -0.38
N ASP A 154 -8.90 -6.33 -0.60
CA ASP A 154 -7.92 -5.93 0.42
C ASP A 154 -8.58 -5.26 1.63
N ARG A 155 -9.49 -4.33 1.37
CA ARG A 155 -10.23 -3.61 2.41
C ARG A 155 -11.09 -4.55 3.24
N TRP A 156 -11.88 -5.40 2.58
CA TRP A 156 -12.72 -6.39 3.26
C TRP A 156 -11.86 -7.33 4.12
N ALA A 157 -10.74 -7.82 3.59
CA ALA A 157 -9.88 -8.76 4.33
C ALA A 157 -9.33 -8.12 5.62
N VAL A 158 -8.86 -6.87 5.56
CA VAL A 158 -8.38 -6.14 6.75
C VAL A 158 -9.51 -5.87 7.74
N GLU A 159 -10.69 -5.46 7.28
CA GLU A 159 -11.89 -5.28 8.12
C GLU A 159 -12.31 -6.57 8.82
N GLN A 160 -12.11 -7.73 8.15
CA GLN A 160 -12.33 -9.04 8.74
C GLN A 160 -11.17 -9.51 9.65
N GLY A 161 -10.10 -8.74 9.81
CA GLY A 161 -8.95 -9.10 10.65
C GLY A 161 -7.95 -10.05 9.99
N PHE A 162 -7.97 -10.19 8.67
CA PHE A 162 -6.95 -10.92 7.90
C PHE A 162 -5.88 -9.95 7.36
N ILE A 163 -4.66 -10.45 7.20
CA ILE A 163 -3.64 -9.79 6.39
C ILE A 163 -4.09 -9.84 4.94
N ALA A 164 -4.11 -8.70 4.28
CA ALA A 164 -4.40 -8.59 2.85
C ALA A 164 -3.08 -8.48 2.07
N ALA A 165 -2.84 -9.39 1.13
CA ALA A 165 -1.72 -9.33 0.19
C ALA A 165 -2.26 -9.19 -1.24
N THR A 166 -2.07 -8.02 -1.85
CA THR A 166 -2.58 -7.70 -3.19
C THR A 166 -1.41 -7.63 -4.18
N PRO A 167 -1.29 -8.57 -5.13
CA PRO A 167 -0.32 -8.45 -6.22
C PRO A 167 -0.74 -7.28 -7.13
N LEU A 168 0.21 -6.40 -7.46
CA LEU A 168 -0.06 -5.19 -8.24
C LEU A 168 0.51 -5.29 -9.65
N ARG A 169 -0.19 -4.64 -10.59
CA ARG A 169 0.30 -4.38 -11.94
C ARG A 169 0.97 -3.00 -12.01
N LEU A 170 1.92 -2.86 -12.94
CA LEU A 170 2.45 -1.54 -13.34
C LEU A 170 1.67 -0.94 -14.51
N ASP A 171 1.17 -1.78 -15.41
CA ASP A 171 0.42 -1.36 -16.59
C ASP A 171 -1.03 -1.02 -16.23
N LEU A 172 -1.39 0.22 -16.51
CA LEU A 172 -2.69 0.84 -16.22
C LEU A 172 -3.61 0.86 -17.44
N THR A 173 -3.16 0.35 -18.58
CA THR A 173 -3.93 0.32 -19.81
C THR A 173 -5.22 -0.48 -19.62
N ASP A 174 -6.35 0.12 -19.97
CA ASP A 174 -7.61 -0.62 -20.15
C ASP A 174 -7.53 -1.39 -21.48
N GLU A 175 -6.95 -2.59 -21.41
CA GLU A 175 -6.67 -3.44 -22.57
C GLU A 175 -7.95 -3.75 -23.38
N ALA A 176 -9.13 -3.80 -22.73
CA ALA A 176 -10.41 -4.07 -23.38
C ALA A 176 -10.89 -2.90 -24.27
N ARG A 177 -10.30 -1.71 -24.13
CA ARG A 177 -10.69 -0.49 -24.86
C ARG A 177 -9.64 -0.01 -25.86
N LEU A 178 -8.67 -0.85 -26.22
CA LEU A 178 -7.69 -0.53 -27.27
C LEU A 178 -8.30 -0.46 -28.68
N GLN A 179 -9.46 -1.09 -28.89
CA GLN A 179 -10.22 -1.06 -30.15
C GLN A 179 -11.68 -0.70 -29.86
N PRO A 180 -11.97 0.55 -29.43
CA PRO A 180 -13.32 0.92 -29.09
C PRO A 180 -14.15 1.05 -30.37
N ALA A 181 -15.40 0.59 -30.32
CA ALA A 181 -16.37 0.97 -31.34
C ALA A 181 -16.52 2.50 -31.34
N LEU A 182 -16.45 3.11 -32.52
CA LEU A 182 -16.68 4.54 -32.68
C LEU A 182 -18.16 4.79 -32.94
N ALA A 183 -18.66 5.96 -32.54
CA ALA A 183 -20.00 6.35 -32.93
C ALA A 183 -20.02 6.56 -34.46
N HIS A 184 -21.01 5.93 -35.13
CA HIS A 184 -21.25 5.98 -36.59
C HIS A 184 -20.39 5.07 -37.47
N ASP A 185 -19.65 4.11 -36.90
CA ASP A 185 -19.15 2.91 -37.60
C ASP A 185 -20.14 1.73 -37.49
#